data_AF-A0A194XDX1-F1
#
_entry.id   AF-A0A194XDX1-F1
#
_cell.length_a   1.000
_cell.length_b   1.000
_cell.length_c   1.000
_cell.angle_alpha   90.00
_cell.angle_beta   90.00
_cell.angle_gamma   90.00
#
_symmetry.space_group_name_H-M   'P 1'
#
loop_
_entity.id
_entity.type
_entity.pdbx_description
1 polymer ?
#
loop_
_entity_poly.entity_id
_entity_poly.type
_entity_poly.pdbx_seq_one_letter_code
_entity_poly.pdbx_strand_id
1 'polypeptide(L)'
;MGFVEEDLPKDDTETQCQEIQWNECNLLAPKAGPRKVAVLSGPANGYFMVCWECYQTTIAPTPLSAFFTTQELPKSRTASCKFAEFWIRFAWRQVLAGKGDVDVMLPPAGLLAYTEQRCPNANLSSDSAVKSAQNRLWFTIVDPETGVLLKQWTICGGCHFQIVKLCGPISEAFQKVSTAPVRATCDLVPKVSSTRSSRCLEELMNCERATQESGEVDMRPLAKFIKRFTGIPACPRDVAPTVPQKFYHLPGASEYPICQDCYLTVIEPEAKEGGVTLAQEVVLSTRPMPGMTCQLYSERMRMIWADAVATSDKAFLLQKLSERRAKETNRQVQTSRLNQSLIQLQGQYEMLNSLSMHQSQFAMNEWSSNSMAYTAASISNMNIFNPNPRVMPALQKPLDLSQSRNTSNQAMMALQEKGRVYEELNTLEWEWKRYWE
;
A
#
# COMPACT_ATOMS: atom_id res chain seq x y z
N MET A 1 4.13 72.33 3.36
CA MET A 1 4.72 71.52 4.44
C MET A 1 3.61 70.58 4.89
N GLY A 2 3.42 69.40 4.31
CA GLY A 2 4.39 68.31 4.20
C GLY A 2 4.22 67.41 5.43
N PHE A 3 3.09 66.68 5.51
CA PHE A 3 2.92 65.60 6.47
C PHE A 3 3.23 64.29 5.74
N VAL A 4 4.31 63.65 6.16
CA VAL A 4 4.76 62.35 5.71
C VAL A 4 3.93 61.31 6.47
N GLU A 5 3.11 60.55 5.76
CA GLU A 5 2.58 59.28 6.27
C GLU A 5 3.72 58.27 6.17
N GLU A 6 4.19 57.79 7.32
CA GLU A 6 5.12 56.68 7.41
C GLU A 6 4.36 55.37 7.11
N ASP A 7 4.71 54.76 5.99
CA ASP A 7 4.27 53.41 5.61
C ASP A 7 4.76 52.38 6.63
N LEU A 8 3.82 51.81 7.39
CA LEU A 8 4.03 50.57 8.13
C LEU A 8 4.23 49.42 7.13
N PRO A 9 5.30 48.62 7.24
CA PRO A 9 5.52 47.49 6.35
C PRO A 9 4.42 46.45 6.61
N LYS A 10 3.69 46.11 5.54
CA LYS A 10 2.82 44.93 5.51
C LYS A 10 3.72 43.70 5.68
N ASP A 11 3.50 43.01 6.79
CA ASP A 11 4.15 41.75 7.11
C ASP A 11 3.58 40.66 6.19
N ASP A 12 4.14 40.56 4.98
CA ASP A 12 3.90 39.48 4.04
C ASP A 12 4.65 38.23 4.53
N THR A 13 4.21 37.66 5.65
CA THR A 13 4.55 36.30 6.07
C THR A 13 3.35 35.40 5.89
N GLU A 14 2.81 35.41 4.67
CA GLU A 14 1.98 34.31 4.17
C GLU A 14 2.88 33.07 4.12
N THR A 15 2.80 32.28 5.19
CA THR A 15 3.56 31.05 5.34
C THR A 15 3.10 30.13 4.22
N GLN A 16 3.87 30.08 3.12
CA GLN A 16 3.76 29.06 2.09
C GLN A 16 3.85 27.71 2.80
N CYS A 17 2.69 27.12 3.09
CA CYS A 17 2.58 25.71 3.45
C CYS A 17 3.06 24.93 2.23
N GLN A 18 4.37 24.69 2.15
CA GLN A 18 4.94 23.74 1.21
C GLN A 18 4.10 22.46 1.28
N GLU A 19 3.60 22.00 0.14
CA GLU A 19 2.93 20.72 0.02
C GLU A 19 3.88 19.65 0.58
N ILE A 20 3.64 19.21 1.82
CA ILE A 20 4.40 18.12 2.40
C ILE A 20 4.04 16.87 1.61
N GLN A 21 4.92 16.49 0.70
CA GLN A 21 4.82 15.28 -0.11
C GLN A 21 5.02 14.07 0.81
N TRP A 22 3.95 13.30 1.02
CA TRP A 22 3.96 12.17 1.94
C TRP A 22 4.55 10.93 1.28
N ASN A 23 5.77 10.58 1.63
CA ASN A 23 6.32 9.27 1.33
C ASN A 23 5.66 8.21 2.23
N GLU A 24 5.36 7.04 1.65
CA GLU A 24 4.77 5.93 2.39
C GLU A 24 5.70 5.49 3.54
N CYS A 25 5.13 5.29 4.73
CA CYS A 25 5.91 4.81 5.86
C CYS A 25 6.35 3.35 5.62
N ASN A 26 7.65 3.09 5.57
CA ASN A 26 8.23 1.74 5.43
C ASN A 26 7.98 0.79 6.64
N LEU A 27 7.26 1.27 7.66
CA LEU A 27 6.97 0.60 8.93
C LEU A 27 5.48 0.49 9.23
N LEU A 28 4.70 0.13 8.21
CA LEU A 28 3.28 -0.23 8.30
C LEU A 28 3.02 -1.42 9.25
N ALA A 29 3.89 -2.45 9.20
CA ALA A 29 3.80 -3.61 10.09
C ALA A 29 4.74 -3.47 11.30
N PRO A 30 4.33 -3.92 12.50
CA PRO A 30 5.22 -4.00 13.64
C PRO A 30 6.44 -4.87 13.30
N LYS A 31 7.66 -4.35 13.47
CA LYS A 31 8.88 -5.18 13.37
C LYS A 31 9.70 -5.05 14.64
N ALA A 32 10.38 -6.14 15.02
CA ALA A 32 11.31 -6.19 16.14
C ALA A 32 12.71 -5.70 15.74
N GLY A 33 13.57 -5.43 16.73
CA GLY A 33 14.98 -5.07 16.54
C GLY A 33 15.34 -3.65 17.01
N PRO A 34 16.64 -3.36 17.17
CA PRO A 34 17.11 -2.06 17.63
C PRO A 34 16.79 -1.00 16.58
N ARG A 35 16.06 0.04 16.98
CA ARG A 35 15.65 1.13 16.09
C ARG A 35 15.56 2.44 16.83
N LYS A 36 16.04 3.50 16.20
CA LYS A 36 15.76 4.86 16.63
C LYS A 36 14.31 5.20 16.29
N VAL A 37 13.58 5.72 17.26
CA VAL A 37 12.20 6.20 17.09
C VAL A 37 12.04 7.53 17.80
N ALA A 38 11.08 8.33 17.37
CA ALA A 38 10.61 9.51 18.09
C ALA A 38 9.33 9.17 18.84
N VAL A 39 9.21 9.63 20.08
CA VAL A 39 8.02 9.45 20.92
C VAL A 39 7.47 10.81 21.26
N LEU A 40 6.14 10.93 21.18
CA LEU A 40 5.46 12.14 21.61
C LEU A 40 5.68 12.32 23.12
N SER A 41 6.22 13.47 23.50
CA SER A 41 6.52 13.83 24.88
C SER A 41 5.22 13.86 25.71
N GLY A 42 5.32 13.51 26.99
CA GLY A 42 4.19 13.52 27.92
C GLY A 42 3.94 12.17 28.61
N PRO A 43 3.45 12.17 29.87
CA PRO A 43 3.40 10.99 30.73
C PRO A 43 2.45 9.89 30.25
N ALA A 44 1.48 10.21 29.39
CA ALA A 44 0.51 9.25 28.84
C ALA A 44 0.81 8.82 27.38
N ASN A 45 1.82 9.41 26.74
CA ASN A 45 2.02 9.33 25.29
C ASN A 45 3.11 8.32 24.84
N GLY A 46 3.64 7.53 25.77
CA GLY A 46 4.70 6.53 25.50
C GLY A 46 4.32 5.40 24.51
N TYR A 47 3.06 5.34 24.07
CA TYR A 47 2.58 4.45 23.02
C TYR A 47 2.62 5.09 21.61
N PHE A 48 2.74 6.42 21.53
CA PHE A 48 2.78 7.16 20.27
C PHE A 48 4.21 7.19 19.73
N MET A 49 4.56 6.16 18.96
CA MET A 49 5.90 6.00 18.39
C MET A 49 5.92 6.31 16.90
N VAL A 50 6.83 7.16 16.48
CA VAL A 50 7.10 7.52 15.08
C VAL A 50 8.45 6.96 14.68
N CYS A 51 8.53 6.33 13.51
CA CYS A 51 9.82 5.83 13.04
C CYS A 51 10.77 6.98 12.68
N TRP A 52 12.06 6.69 12.68
CA TRP A 52 13.08 7.70 12.37
C TRP A 52 12.86 8.38 11.01
N GLU A 53 12.47 7.63 9.98
CA GLU A 53 12.24 8.17 8.63
C GLU A 53 11.07 9.16 8.58
N CYS A 54 9.90 8.79 9.13
CA CYS A 54 8.76 9.71 9.23
C CYS A 54 9.08 10.92 10.11
N TYR A 55 9.85 10.73 11.19
CA TYR A 55 10.29 11.84 12.01
C TYR A 55 11.15 12.82 11.21
N GLN A 56 12.20 12.35 10.53
CA GLN A 56 13.11 13.22 9.77
C GLN A 56 12.43 13.95 8.61
N THR A 57 11.50 13.28 7.93
CA THR A 57 10.86 13.82 6.72
C THR A 57 9.67 14.71 7.02
N THR A 58 8.90 14.41 8.09
CA THR A 58 7.61 15.08 8.33
C THR A 58 7.62 15.96 9.59
N ILE A 59 8.29 15.53 10.66
CA ILE A 59 8.20 16.17 11.97
C ILE A 59 9.38 17.11 12.21
N ALA A 60 10.60 16.63 12.00
CA ALA A 60 11.84 17.36 12.25
C ALA A 60 11.95 18.71 11.53
N PRO A 61 11.44 18.88 10.29
CA PRO A 61 11.46 20.19 9.62
C PRO A 61 10.51 21.22 10.23
N THR A 62 9.65 20.83 11.17
CA THR A 62 8.61 21.69 11.75
C THR A 62 8.97 22.13 13.17
N PRO A 63 8.46 23.29 13.63
CA PRO A 63 8.61 23.73 15.02
C PRO A 63 8.01 22.73 16.04
N LEU A 64 7.07 21.90 15.59
CA LEU A 64 6.40 20.88 16.39
C LEU A 64 7.32 19.69 16.76
N SER A 65 8.52 19.62 16.19
CA SER A 65 9.54 18.62 16.57
C SER A 65 9.92 18.69 18.06
N ALA A 66 9.76 19.85 18.70
CA ALA A 66 9.99 20.05 20.14
C ALA A 66 9.07 19.19 21.03
N PHE A 67 7.90 18.75 20.52
CA PHE A 67 7.00 17.85 21.23
C PHE A 67 7.44 16.39 21.17
N PHE A 68 8.57 16.07 20.53
CA PHE A 68 9.02 14.69 20.37
C PHE A 68 10.41 14.47 20.98
N THR A 69 10.56 13.34 21.68
CA THR A 69 11.83 12.88 22.22
C THR A 69 12.30 11.64 21.47
N THR A 70 13.58 11.60 21.07
CA THR A 70 14.15 10.42 20.40
C THR A 70 14.60 9.37 21.40
N GLN A 71 14.29 8.10 21.13
CA GLN A 71 14.72 6.96 21.95
C GLN A 71 15.19 5.80 21.07
N GLU A 72 16.00 4.91 21.64
CA GLU A 72 16.30 3.61 21.03
C GLU A 72 15.39 2.53 21.60
N LEU A 73 14.72 1.78 20.73
CA LEU A 73 13.90 0.65 21.15
C LEU A 73 14.78 -0.58 21.42
N PRO A 74 14.55 -1.31 22.53
CA PRO A 74 15.25 -2.55 22.80
C PRO A 74 14.85 -3.64 21.79
N LYS A 75 15.76 -4.60 21.54
CA LYS A 75 15.61 -5.65 20.51
C LYS A 75 14.33 -6.48 20.64
N SER A 76 13.81 -6.63 21.86
CA SER A 76 12.60 -7.42 22.17
C SER A 76 11.29 -6.70 21.89
N ARG A 77 11.29 -5.37 21.72
CA ARG A 77 10.06 -4.59 21.56
C ARG A 77 9.69 -4.47 20.09
N THR A 78 8.49 -4.94 19.74
CA THR A 78 7.89 -4.67 18.44
C THR A 78 7.21 -3.30 18.46
N ALA A 79 7.39 -2.52 17.40
CA ALA A 79 6.74 -1.23 17.23
C ALA A 79 6.30 -1.03 15.77
N SER A 80 5.09 -0.51 15.57
CA SER A 80 4.65 0.06 14.30
C SER A 80 4.68 1.58 14.39
N CYS A 81 4.91 2.25 13.26
CA CYS A 81 4.90 3.69 13.22
C CYS A 81 3.47 4.23 13.25
N LYS A 82 3.16 5.15 14.18
CA LYS A 82 1.86 5.80 14.25
C LYS A 82 1.54 6.68 13.04
N PHE A 83 2.55 7.28 12.41
CA PHE A 83 2.37 8.02 11.16
C PHE A 83 2.06 7.12 9.95
N ALA A 84 2.15 5.81 10.09
CA ALA A 84 1.60 4.89 9.10
C ALA A 84 0.05 4.88 9.13
N GLU A 85 -0.57 5.23 10.27
CA GLU A 85 -2.02 5.27 10.40
C GLU A 85 -2.60 6.51 9.69
N PHE A 86 -3.68 6.29 8.94
CA PHE A 86 -4.32 7.33 8.12
C PHE A 86 -4.81 8.53 8.93
N TRP A 87 -5.51 8.29 10.03
CA TRP A 87 -6.10 9.34 10.87
C TRP A 87 -5.06 10.15 11.64
N ILE A 88 -3.91 9.55 11.95
CA ILE A 88 -2.77 10.28 12.53
C ILE A 88 -2.22 11.31 11.53
N ARG A 89 -2.06 10.92 10.26
CA ARG A 89 -1.61 11.84 9.20
C ARG A 89 -2.61 12.98 8.99
N PHE A 90 -3.91 12.68 9.05
CA PHE A 90 -4.95 13.70 8.98
C PHE A 90 -4.88 14.67 10.17
N ALA A 91 -4.84 14.15 11.39
CA ALA A 91 -4.72 14.97 12.60
C ALA A 91 -3.45 15.85 12.57
N TRP A 92 -2.34 15.32 12.06
CA TRP A 92 -1.11 16.10 11.88
C TRP A 92 -1.30 17.29 10.91
N ARG A 93 -2.04 17.14 9.81
CA ARG A 93 -2.34 18.26 8.90
C ARG A 93 -3.17 19.34 9.59
N GLN A 94 -4.14 18.96 10.42
CA GLN A 94 -4.95 19.91 11.19
C GLN A 94 -4.08 20.70 12.18
N VAL A 95 -3.17 20.03 12.88
CA VAL A 95 -2.23 20.69 13.80
C VAL A 95 -1.31 21.66 13.05
N LEU A 96 -0.75 21.26 11.90
CA LEU A 96 0.06 22.15 11.07
C LEU A 96 -0.71 23.36 10.54
N ALA A 97 -2.02 23.20 10.31
CA ALA A 97 -2.92 24.30 9.94
C ALA A 97 -3.36 25.16 11.14
N GLY A 98 -2.80 24.94 12.34
CA GLY A 98 -3.11 25.71 13.55
C GLY A 98 -4.47 25.38 14.18
N LYS A 99 -5.10 24.26 13.80
CA LYS A 99 -6.46 23.87 14.25
C LYS A 99 -6.50 23.04 15.53
N GLY A 100 -5.38 22.91 16.23
CA GLY A 100 -5.32 22.27 17.53
C GLY A 100 -3.90 21.89 17.95
N ASP A 101 -3.76 21.42 19.18
CA ASP A 101 -2.47 21.06 19.76
C ASP A 101 -2.06 19.61 19.45
N VAL A 102 -0.75 19.40 19.30
CA VAL A 102 -0.15 18.07 19.04
C VAL A 102 -0.63 17.03 20.05
N ASP A 103 -0.60 17.36 21.34
CA ASP A 103 -0.94 16.46 22.45
C ASP A 103 -2.45 16.19 22.57
N VAL A 104 -3.28 17.04 21.95
CA VAL A 104 -4.74 16.91 22.00
C VAL A 104 -5.26 16.15 20.77
N MET A 105 -4.67 16.38 19.59
CA MET A 105 -5.19 15.80 18.34
C MET A 105 -4.58 14.44 18.00
N LEU A 106 -3.27 14.25 18.20
CA LEU A 106 -2.59 13.02 17.75
C LEU A 106 -2.96 11.79 18.58
N PRO A 107 -2.96 11.83 19.93
CA PRO A 107 -3.27 10.63 20.71
C PRO A 107 -4.69 10.09 20.43
N PRO A 108 -5.77 10.91 20.43
CA PRO A 108 -7.12 10.44 20.13
C PRO A 108 -7.31 9.94 18.70
N ALA A 109 -6.61 10.51 17.71
CA ALA A 109 -6.66 10.03 16.32
C ALA A 109 -6.15 8.59 16.18
N GLY A 110 -5.30 8.13 17.11
CA GLY A 110 -4.81 6.76 17.19
C GLY A 110 -5.68 5.83 18.04
N LEU A 111 -6.67 6.36 18.76
CA LEU A 111 -7.66 5.56 19.49
C LEU A 111 -8.87 5.29 18.60
N LEU A 112 -9.28 4.02 18.55
CA LEU A 112 -10.59 3.63 18.05
C LEU A 112 -11.46 3.30 19.26
N ALA A 113 -12.68 3.81 19.30
CA ALA A 113 -13.64 3.39 20.30
C ALA A 113 -13.89 1.87 20.16
N TYR A 114 -13.89 1.14 21.27
CA TYR A 114 -14.12 -0.32 21.28
C TYR A 114 -15.43 -0.74 20.56
N THR A 115 -16.42 0.15 20.56
CA THR A 115 -17.72 -0.03 19.91
C THR A 115 -17.67 0.12 18.39
N GLU A 116 -16.71 0.88 17.86
CA GLU A 116 -16.56 1.18 16.43
C GLU A 116 -15.42 0.30 15.87
N GLN A 117 -15.78 -0.83 15.24
CA GLN A 117 -14.80 -1.73 14.62
C GLN A 117 -13.87 -0.94 13.68
N ARG A 118 -12.57 -1.29 13.66
CA ARG A 118 -11.58 -0.69 12.76
C ARG A 118 -12.12 -0.62 11.32
N CYS A 119 -11.76 0.44 10.60
CA CYS A 119 -12.11 0.55 9.19
C CYS A 119 -11.64 -0.70 8.44
N PRO A 120 -12.53 -1.38 7.68
CA PRO A 120 -12.17 -2.62 7.00
C PRO A 120 -11.09 -2.41 5.93
N ASN A 121 -10.87 -1.17 5.51
CA ASN A 121 -9.89 -0.77 4.51
C ASN A 121 -8.66 -0.06 5.11
N ALA A 122 -8.48 -0.03 6.45
CA ALA A 122 -7.34 0.64 7.10
C ALA A 122 -5.98 -0.01 6.87
N ASN A 123 -5.96 -1.31 6.57
CA ASN A 123 -4.73 -2.10 6.44
C ASN A 123 -4.57 -2.66 5.01
N LEU A 124 -5.10 -1.97 3.99
CA LEU A 124 -4.81 -2.38 2.62
C LEU A 124 -3.32 -2.16 2.40
N SER A 125 -2.54 -3.25 2.36
CA SER A 125 -1.08 -3.24 2.25
C SER A 125 -0.59 -3.15 0.80
N SER A 126 -1.51 -3.14 -0.16
CA SER A 126 -1.22 -3.01 -1.58
C SER A 126 -2.39 -2.35 -2.33
N ASP A 127 -2.08 -1.76 -3.47
CA ASP A 127 -3.08 -1.11 -4.33
C ASP A 127 -4.02 -2.11 -5.01
N SER A 128 -3.52 -3.32 -5.24
CA SER A 128 -4.29 -4.46 -5.74
C SER A 128 -5.28 -5.00 -4.71
N ALA A 129 -5.16 -4.62 -3.43
CA ALA A 129 -6.09 -5.06 -2.40
C ALA A 129 -7.51 -4.54 -2.71
N VAL A 130 -8.45 -5.46 -2.78
CA VAL A 130 -9.87 -5.13 -3.03
C VAL A 130 -10.47 -4.58 -1.74
N LYS A 131 -11.22 -3.47 -1.83
CA LYS A 131 -11.98 -2.94 -0.69
C LYS A 131 -12.89 -4.04 -0.17
N SER A 132 -12.83 -4.30 1.13
CA SER A 132 -13.61 -5.37 1.73
C SER A 132 -15.03 -4.89 1.99
N ALA A 133 -16.01 -5.48 1.29
CA ALA A 133 -17.42 -5.19 1.50
C ALA A 133 -17.91 -5.88 2.78
N GLN A 134 -18.47 -5.12 3.71
CA GLN A 134 -18.85 -5.59 5.05
C GLN A 134 -20.31 -5.24 5.37
N ASN A 135 -20.96 -6.05 6.20
CA ASN A 135 -22.29 -5.75 6.73
C ASN A 135 -22.14 -4.91 8.02
N ARG A 136 -22.30 -3.59 7.91
CA ARG A 136 -22.15 -2.64 9.01
C ARG A 136 -23.12 -1.47 8.87
N LEU A 137 -23.19 -0.61 9.89
CA LEU A 137 -23.76 0.71 9.73
C LEU A 137 -22.81 1.58 8.91
N TRP A 138 -23.35 2.22 7.89
CA TRP A 138 -22.63 3.07 6.95
C TRP A 138 -23.18 4.48 7.02
N PHE A 139 -22.29 5.44 6.81
CA PHE A 139 -22.61 6.87 6.79
C PHE A 139 -22.27 7.44 5.41
N THR A 140 -22.97 8.49 5.03
CA THR A 140 -22.75 9.27 3.80
C THR A 140 -23.15 10.72 4.07
N ILE A 141 -23.00 11.59 3.07
CA ILE A 141 -23.43 12.98 3.15
C ILE A 141 -24.69 13.19 2.30
N VAL A 142 -25.44 14.25 2.60
CA VAL A 142 -26.50 14.77 1.72
C VAL A 142 -25.86 15.69 0.69
N ASP A 143 -26.26 15.55 -0.57
CA ASP A 143 -25.90 16.51 -1.61
C ASP A 143 -26.61 17.84 -1.34
N PRO A 144 -25.88 18.94 -1.06
CA PRO A 144 -26.50 20.22 -0.72
C PRO A 144 -27.37 20.80 -1.84
N GLU A 145 -27.14 20.40 -3.10
CA GLU A 145 -27.89 20.90 -4.26
C GLU A 145 -29.22 20.16 -4.47
N THR A 146 -29.30 18.88 -4.10
CA THR A 146 -30.47 18.03 -4.40
C THR A 146 -31.21 17.57 -3.15
N GLY A 147 -30.62 17.67 -1.97
CA GLY A 147 -31.16 17.13 -0.72
C GLY A 147 -31.13 15.61 -0.64
N VAL A 148 -30.49 14.92 -1.60
CA VAL A 148 -30.46 13.46 -1.68
C VAL A 148 -29.16 12.90 -1.08
N LEU A 149 -29.25 11.76 -0.38
CA LEU A 149 -28.08 11.04 0.14
C LEU A 149 -27.20 10.49 -1.00
N LEU A 150 -25.89 10.73 -0.91
CA LEU A 150 -24.89 10.23 -1.87
C LEU A 150 -24.52 8.76 -1.60
N LYS A 151 -25.49 7.84 -1.75
CA LYS A 151 -25.36 6.41 -1.41
C LYS A 151 -24.25 5.67 -2.16
N GLN A 152 -23.75 6.23 -3.26
CA GLN A 152 -22.60 5.70 -4.01
C GLN A 152 -21.26 5.87 -3.30
N TRP A 153 -21.22 6.66 -2.23
CA TRP A 153 -20.04 6.93 -1.43
C TRP A 153 -20.40 6.70 0.03
N THR A 154 -19.73 5.73 0.66
CA THR A 154 -20.05 5.36 2.04
C THR A 154 -18.80 5.30 2.90
N ILE A 155 -18.94 5.65 4.17
CA ILE A 155 -17.87 5.54 5.17
C ILE A 155 -18.33 4.65 6.31
N CYS A 156 -17.41 3.87 6.87
CA CYS A 156 -17.73 3.03 8.02
C CYS A 156 -17.85 3.89 9.29
N GLY A 157 -18.56 3.37 10.31
CA GLY A 157 -18.68 4.05 11.61
C GLY A 157 -17.34 4.45 12.24
N GLY A 158 -16.29 3.62 12.14
CA GLY A 158 -14.95 4.01 12.64
C GLY A 158 -14.33 5.23 11.93
N CYS A 159 -14.66 5.48 10.66
CA CYS A 159 -14.22 6.68 9.95
C CYS A 159 -15.08 7.89 10.30
N HIS A 160 -16.39 7.68 10.42
CA HIS A 160 -17.33 8.70 10.91
C HIS A 160 -16.95 9.16 12.33
N PHE A 161 -16.62 8.24 13.23
CA PHE A 161 -16.15 8.55 14.58
C PHE A 161 -14.92 9.46 14.57
N GLN A 162 -13.96 9.19 13.67
CA GLN A 162 -12.77 10.02 13.53
C GLN A 162 -13.09 11.41 12.97
N ILE A 163 -14.01 11.51 12.02
CA ILE A 163 -14.53 12.81 11.54
C ILE A 163 -15.18 13.58 12.68
N VAL A 164 -16.03 12.95 13.50
CA VAL A 164 -16.66 13.60 14.66
C VAL A 164 -15.60 14.15 15.63
N LYS A 165 -14.48 13.45 15.79
CA LYS A 165 -13.39 13.87 16.68
C LYS A 165 -12.49 14.96 16.09
N LEU A 166 -12.19 14.89 14.80
CA LEU A 166 -11.16 15.72 14.15
C LEU A 166 -11.74 16.87 13.31
N CYS A 167 -13.02 16.80 12.97
CA CYS A 167 -13.75 17.73 12.10
C CYS A 167 -15.11 18.09 12.71
N GLY A 168 -15.11 18.58 13.95
CA GLY A 168 -16.33 18.88 14.71
C GLY A 168 -17.41 19.64 13.93
N PRO A 169 -17.08 20.77 13.26
CA PRO A 169 -18.07 21.61 12.57
C PRO A 169 -18.89 20.91 11.48
N ILE A 170 -18.31 19.92 10.80
CA ILE A 170 -18.96 19.21 9.69
C ILE A 170 -19.48 17.83 10.08
N SER A 171 -19.33 17.43 11.35
CA SER A 171 -19.64 16.08 11.80
C SER A 171 -21.12 15.72 11.65
N GLU A 172 -22.02 16.68 11.87
CA GLU A 172 -23.47 16.49 11.75
C GLU A 172 -23.96 16.33 10.31
N ALA A 173 -23.13 16.66 9.32
CA ALA A 173 -23.48 16.46 7.91
C ALA A 173 -23.53 14.97 7.51
N PHE A 174 -22.95 14.09 8.32
CA PHE A 174 -22.88 12.66 8.02
C PHE A 174 -24.13 11.94 8.52
N GLN A 175 -24.90 11.40 7.59
CA GLN A 175 -26.14 10.69 7.86
C GLN A 175 -25.99 9.18 7.62
N LYS A 176 -26.72 8.39 8.41
CA LYS A 176 -26.76 6.94 8.23
C LYS A 176 -27.43 6.60 6.90
N VAL A 177 -26.80 5.71 6.12
CA VAL A 177 -27.34 5.19 4.86
C VAL A 177 -28.60 4.35 5.11
N SER A 178 -28.65 3.66 6.25
CA SER A 178 -29.74 2.78 6.67
C SER A 178 -29.80 2.69 8.19
N THR A 179 -30.98 2.40 8.74
CA THR A 179 -31.19 2.14 10.17
C THR A 179 -30.63 0.77 10.58
N ALA A 180 -30.62 -0.20 9.66
CA ALA A 180 -30.03 -1.52 9.84
C ALA A 180 -28.68 -1.65 9.12
N PRO A 181 -27.78 -2.54 9.58
CA PRO A 181 -26.53 -2.84 8.88
C PRO A 181 -26.79 -3.30 7.44
N VAL A 182 -26.04 -2.74 6.48
CA VAL A 182 -26.10 -3.11 5.06
C VAL A 182 -24.72 -3.44 4.51
N ARG A 183 -24.67 -4.10 3.36
CA ARG A 183 -23.41 -4.46 2.70
C ARG A 183 -22.87 -3.28 1.90
N ALA A 184 -21.74 -2.70 2.31
CA ALA A 184 -21.05 -1.65 1.55
C ALA A 184 -19.54 -1.64 1.86
N THR A 185 -18.79 -0.66 1.33
CA THR A 185 -17.34 -0.50 1.51
C THR A 185 -16.99 0.90 2.03
N CYS A 186 -15.91 1.04 2.81
CA CYS A 186 -15.46 2.38 3.22
C CYS A 186 -14.67 3.05 2.10
N ASP A 187 -15.14 4.20 1.62
CA ASP A 187 -14.54 4.94 0.51
C ASP A 187 -13.53 6.00 0.93
N LEU A 188 -13.56 6.40 2.20
CA LEU A 188 -12.70 7.46 2.73
C LEU A 188 -11.24 7.04 2.91
N VAL A 189 -11.01 5.82 3.38
CA VAL A 189 -9.64 5.38 3.67
C VAL A 189 -8.92 4.94 2.39
N PRO A 190 -7.70 5.47 2.13
CA PRO A 190 -6.91 5.20 0.93
C PRO A 190 -6.59 3.72 0.77
N LYS A 191 -6.62 3.28 -0.49
CA LYS A 191 -5.60 2.31 -0.95
C LYS A 191 -4.26 3.01 -0.90
N VAL A 192 -3.19 2.28 -0.60
CA VAL A 192 -1.83 2.77 -0.30
C VAL A 192 -1.41 4.00 -1.11
N SER A 193 -1.76 4.06 -2.39
CA SER A 193 -1.37 5.13 -3.32
C SER A 193 -2.55 5.82 -4.07
N SER A 194 -3.76 5.71 -3.51
CA SER A 194 -4.98 6.31 -4.08
C SER A 194 -5.01 7.82 -3.82
N THR A 195 -4.64 8.58 -4.85
CA THR A 195 -4.70 10.06 -4.82
C THR A 195 -6.11 10.60 -4.58
N ARG A 196 -7.16 9.84 -4.92
CA ARG A 196 -8.55 10.21 -4.61
C ARG A 196 -8.85 10.30 -3.13
N SER A 197 -8.27 9.43 -2.32
CA SER A 197 -8.59 9.39 -0.90
C SER A 197 -7.88 10.53 -0.16
N SER A 198 -6.64 10.85 -0.57
CA SER A 198 -5.95 12.07 -0.11
C SER A 198 -6.72 13.33 -0.49
N ARG A 199 -7.19 13.42 -1.75
CA ARG A 199 -8.05 14.54 -2.17
C ARG A 199 -9.38 14.59 -1.44
N CYS A 200 -10.01 13.45 -1.16
CA CYS A 200 -11.23 13.39 -0.38
C CYS A 200 -11.04 13.98 1.03
N LEU A 201 -9.87 13.78 1.64
CA LEU A 201 -9.52 14.43 2.90
C LEU A 201 -9.30 15.94 2.75
N GLU A 202 -8.65 16.37 1.67
CA GLU A 202 -8.48 17.80 1.38
C GLU A 202 -9.83 18.49 1.24
N GLU A 203 -10.77 17.87 0.54
CA GLU A 203 -12.13 18.40 0.44
C GLU A 203 -12.86 18.39 1.79
N LEU A 204 -12.59 17.41 2.67
CA LEU A 204 -13.10 17.46 4.04
C LEU A 204 -12.54 18.65 4.84
N MET A 205 -11.23 18.90 4.74
CA MET A 205 -10.60 20.08 5.37
C MET A 205 -11.13 21.39 4.78
N ASN A 206 -11.42 21.42 3.48
CA ASN A 206 -12.03 22.57 2.82
C ASN A 206 -13.47 22.80 3.31
N CYS A 207 -14.29 21.74 3.44
CA CYS A 207 -15.62 21.84 4.03
C CYS A 207 -15.55 22.37 5.47
N GLU A 208 -14.62 21.86 6.28
CA GLU A 208 -14.45 22.32 7.66
C GLU A 208 -14.06 23.80 7.72
N ARG A 209 -13.12 24.23 6.88
CA ARG A 209 -12.69 25.63 6.77
C ARG A 209 -13.85 26.54 6.35
N ALA A 210 -14.55 26.19 5.28
CA ALA A 210 -15.70 26.95 4.80
C ALA A 210 -16.81 27.04 5.85
N THR A 211 -17.02 25.98 6.62
CA THR A 211 -17.99 25.95 7.72
C THR A 211 -17.57 26.85 8.88
N GLN A 212 -16.27 26.88 9.22
CA GLN A 212 -15.74 27.77 10.25
C GLN A 212 -15.84 29.24 9.86
N GLU A 213 -15.57 29.57 8.59
CA GLU A 213 -15.61 30.94 8.08
C GLU A 213 -17.04 31.47 7.93
N SER A 214 -17.97 30.63 7.47
CA SER A 214 -19.36 31.04 7.24
C SER A 214 -20.28 30.89 8.46
N GLY A 215 -19.93 30.00 9.41
CA GLY A 215 -20.80 29.59 10.51
C GLY A 215 -21.90 28.60 10.10
N GLU A 216 -22.01 28.24 8.82
CA GLU A 216 -22.99 27.29 8.29
C GLU A 216 -22.28 26.05 7.71
N VAL A 217 -22.85 24.87 7.91
CA VAL A 217 -22.25 23.62 7.44
C VAL A 217 -22.24 23.56 5.90
N ASP A 218 -21.05 23.67 5.30
CA ASP A 218 -20.87 23.64 3.85
C ASP A 218 -20.18 22.35 3.39
N MET A 219 -20.97 21.44 2.84
CA MET A 219 -20.49 20.18 2.25
C MET A 219 -20.35 20.20 0.73
N ARG A 220 -20.56 21.36 0.08
CA ARG A 220 -20.50 21.48 -1.38
C ARG A 220 -19.16 21.05 -1.97
N PRO A 221 -17.98 21.38 -1.39
CA PRO A 221 -16.69 20.92 -1.92
C PRO A 221 -16.61 19.40 -2.02
N LEU A 222 -16.90 18.70 -0.92
CA LEU A 222 -16.89 17.24 -0.87
C LEU A 222 -17.97 16.61 -1.76
N ALA A 223 -19.18 17.15 -1.77
CA ALA A 223 -20.27 16.63 -2.61
C ALA A 223 -19.93 16.74 -4.11
N LYS A 224 -19.37 17.87 -4.55
CA LYS A 224 -18.90 18.05 -5.93
C LYS A 224 -17.80 17.06 -6.28
N PHE A 225 -16.84 16.86 -5.38
CA PHE A 225 -15.77 15.88 -5.57
C PHE A 225 -16.33 14.46 -5.70
N ILE A 226 -17.19 14.02 -4.78
CA ILE A 226 -17.81 12.68 -4.82
C ILE A 226 -18.56 12.48 -6.13
N LYS A 227 -19.43 13.43 -6.52
CA LYS A 227 -20.20 13.35 -7.76
C LYS A 227 -19.30 13.24 -8.99
N ARG A 228 -18.20 13.99 -9.03
CA ARG A 228 -17.23 13.98 -10.14
C ARG A 228 -16.53 12.64 -10.31
N PHE A 229 -16.22 11.93 -9.22
CA PHE A 229 -15.51 10.64 -9.27
C PHE A 229 -16.43 9.41 -9.15
N THR A 230 -17.73 9.63 -8.96
CA THR A 230 -18.74 8.55 -8.94
C THR A 230 -18.76 7.84 -10.29
N GLY A 231 -18.65 6.50 -10.27
CA GLY A 231 -18.66 5.68 -11.49
C GLY A 231 -17.35 5.71 -12.30
N ILE A 232 -16.34 6.44 -11.84
CA ILE A 232 -15.03 6.45 -12.48
C ILE A 232 -14.17 5.37 -11.82
N PRO A 233 -13.62 4.40 -12.58
CA PRO A 233 -12.69 3.42 -12.02
C PRO A 233 -11.45 4.10 -11.43
N ALA A 234 -10.89 3.52 -10.37
CA ALA A 234 -9.58 3.96 -9.88
C ALA A 234 -8.51 3.77 -10.96
N CYS A 235 -7.45 4.58 -10.93
CA CYS A 235 -6.33 4.44 -11.86
C CYS A 235 -5.83 2.98 -11.92
N PRO A 236 -5.72 2.38 -13.12
CA PRO A 236 -5.26 1.00 -13.29
C PRO A 236 -3.74 0.85 -13.08
N ARG A 237 -3.01 1.97 -13.01
CA ARG A 237 -1.56 2.02 -12.80
C ARG A 237 -0.83 1.17 -13.84
N ASP A 238 0.06 0.30 -13.40
CA ASP A 238 0.87 -0.65 -14.17
C ASP A 238 0.16 -2.00 -14.42
N VAL A 239 -1.12 -2.12 -14.05
CA VAL A 239 -1.95 -3.29 -14.31
C VAL A 239 -2.95 -2.97 -15.41
N ALA A 240 -2.90 -3.71 -16.52
CA ALA A 240 -3.88 -3.53 -17.58
C ALA A 240 -5.31 -3.78 -17.05
N PRO A 241 -6.27 -2.86 -17.28
CA PRO A 241 -7.61 -3.01 -16.76
C PRO A 241 -8.33 -4.18 -17.43
N THR A 242 -9.07 -4.96 -16.63
CA THR A 242 -9.89 -6.09 -17.12
C THR A 242 -11.24 -5.65 -17.67
N VAL A 243 -11.65 -4.41 -17.37
CA VAL A 243 -12.90 -3.80 -17.85
C VAL A 243 -12.59 -2.63 -18.78
N PRO A 244 -13.46 -2.34 -19.77
CA PRO A 244 -13.30 -1.16 -20.60
C PRO A 244 -13.25 0.12 -19.74
N GLN A 245 -12.22 0.95 -19.96
CA GLN A 245 -12.06 2.24 -19.31
C GLN A 245 -11.81 3.33 -20.34
N LYS A 246 -12.18 4.57 -20.00
CA LYS A 246 -11.83 5.74 -20.79
C LYS A 246 -10.37 6.09 -20.55
N PHE A 247 -9.68 6.35 -21.64
CA PHE A 247 -8.29 6.78 -21.63
C PHE A 247 -8.12 7.99 -22.53
N TYR A 248 -7.14 8.80 -22.20
CA TYR A 248 -6.78 10.05 -22.84
C TYR A 248 -5.32 9.96 -23.32
N HIS A 249 -4.96 10.75 -24.32
CA HIS A 249 -3.60 10.78 -24.84
C HIS A 249 -3.32 12.13 -25.51
N LEU A 250 -2.04 12.43 -25.72
CA LEU A 250 -1.62 13.55 -26.57
C LEU A 250 -1.72 13.15 -28.05
N PRO A 251 -2.15 14.04 -28.95
CA PRO A 251 -2.17 13.80 -30.38
C PRO A 251 -0.79 13.38 -30.89
N GLY A 252 -0.73 12.27 -31.60
CA GLY A 252 0.51 11.64 -32.09
C GLY A 252 1.21 10.72 -31.09
N ALA A 253 0.61 10.48 -29.91
CA ALA A 253 1.24 9.76 -28.80
C ALA A 253 0.26 8.78 -28.11
N SER A 254 -0.53 8.06 -28.91
CA SER A 254 -1.57 7.14 -28.42
C SER A 254 -1.03 5.95 -27.63
N GLU A 255 0.25 5.64 -27.78
CA GLU A 255 1.00 4.63 -27.03
C GLU A 255 1.27 5.01 -25.57
N TYR A 256 0.98 6.25 -25.17
CA TYR A 256 1.15 6.73 -23.80
C TYR A 256 -0.19 7.14 -23.15
N PRO A 257 -1.02 6.15 -22.78
CA PRO A 257 -2.37 6.43 -22.35
C PRO A 257 -2.45 6.90 -20.90
N ILE A 258 -3.42 7.79 -20.66
CA ILE A 258 -3.71 8.42 -19.38
C ILE A 258 -5.11 8.00 -18.99
N CYS A 259 -5.28 7.33 -17.86
CA CYS A 259 -6.61 6.89 -17.45
C CYS A 259 -7.51 8.09 -17.09
N GLN A 260 -8.83 7.89 -17.12
CA GLN A 260 -9.79 8.93 -16.75
C GLN A 260 -9.54 9.52 -15.35
N ASP A 261 -9.07 8.71 -14.41
CA ASP A 261 -8.74 9.18 -13.06
C ASP A 261 -7.62 10.23 -13.07
N CYS A 262 -6.49 9.91 -13.73
CA CYS A 262 -5.35 10.82 -13.84
C CYS A 262 -5.68 12.06 -14.69
N TYR A 263 -6.49 11.91 -15.74
CA TYR A 263 -6.95 13.05 -16.53
C TYR A 263 -7.74 14.05 -15.66
N LEU A 264 -8.74 13.59 -14.90
CA LEU A 264 -9.57 14.49 -14.08
C LEU A 264 -8.82 15.09 -12.89
N THR A 265 -7.82 14.39 -12.37
CA THR A 265 -7.07 14.83 -11.18
C THR A 265 -5.92 15.77 -11.50
N VAL A 266 -5.22 15.54 -12.62
CA VAL A 266 -3.99 16.27 -13.00
C VAL A 266 -4.24 17.19 -14.19
N ILE A 267 -4.74 16.64 -15.30
CA ILE A 267 -4.77 17.36 -16.60
C ILE A 267 -5.91 18.35 -16.71
N GLU A 268 -7.13 17.95 -16.33
CA GLU A 268 -8.32 18.79 -16.49
C GLU A 268 -8.24 20.10 -15.70
N PRO A 269 -7.74 20.13 -14.43
CA PRO A 269 -7.50 21.39 -13.72
C PRO A 269 -6.58 22.34 -14.49
N GLU A 270 -5.42 21.86 -14.94
CA GLU A 270 -4.43 22.67 -15.67
C GLU A 270 -4.97 23.16 -17.03
N ALA A 271 -5.73 22.30 -17.73
CA ALA A 271 -6.36 22.68 -19.00
C ALA A 271 -7.41 23.80 -18.84
N LYS A 272 -8.07 23.87 -17.66
CA LYS A 272 -9.10 24.87 -17.34
C LYS A 272 -8.54 26.19 -16.82
N GLU A 273 -7.40 26.17 -16.13
CA GLU A 273 -6.79 27.35 -15.53
C GLU A 273 -6.38 28.41 -16.59
N GLY A 274 -6.22 27.98 -17.84
CA GLY A 274 -6.04 28.85 -19.00
C GLY A 274 -4.60 29.34 -19.11
N GLY A 275 -4.00 29.17 -20.29
CA GLY A 275 -2.62 29.61 -20.58
C GLY A 275 -1.64 28.49 -20.91
N VAL A 276 -1.98 27.23 -20.65
CA VAL A 276 -1.13 26.09 -20.99
C VAL A 276 -1.67 25.32 -22.19
N THR A 277 -0.94 25.40 -23.31
CA THR A 277 -1.30 24.75 -24.57
C THR A 277 -1.26 23.22 -24.46
N LEU A 278 -0.27 22.66 -23.76
CA LEU A 278 -0.03 21.22 -23.72
C LEU A 278 -1.15 20.42 -23.03
N ALA A 279 -1.68 20.92 -21.91
CA ALA A 279 -2.78 20.26 -21.19
C ALA A 279 -4.08 20.25 -22.01
N GLN A 280 -4.32 21.30 -22.80
CA GLN A 280 -5.49 21.43 -23.67
C GLN A 280 -5.45 20.53 -24.90
N GLU A 281 -4.26 20.08 -25.33
CA GLU A 281 -4.11 19.14 -26.44
C GLU A 281 -4.59 17.72 -26.10
N VAL A 282 -4.69 17.38 -24.82
CA VAL A 282 -5.02 16.00 -24.40
C VAL A 282 -6.44 15.64 -24.80
N VAL A 283 -6.57 14.58 -25.60
CA VAL A 283 -7.85 14.16 -26.19
C VAL A 283 -8.30 12.80 -25.68
N LEU A 284 -9.61 12.59 -25.65
CA LEU A 284 -10.21 11.29 -25.37
C LEU A 284 -9.87 10.30 -26.49
N SER A 285 -9.44 9.10 -26.11
CA SER A 285 -9.14 8.04 -27.05
C SER A 285 -10.43 7.46 -27.63
N THR A 286 -10.53 7.47 -28.97
CA THR A 286 -11.67 6.88 -29.70
C THR A 286 -11.51 5.38 -29.92
N ARG A 287 -10.30 4.85 -29.74
CA ARG A 287 -9.99 3.44 -29.92
C ARG A 287 -9.89 2.73 -28.57
N PRO A 288 -10.39 1.48 -28.47
CA PRO A 288 -10.09 0.63 -27.32
C PRO A 288 -8.57 0.47 -27.19
N MET A 289 -8.09 0.56 -25.95
CA MET A 289 -6.67 0.40 -25.63
C MET A 289 -6.48 -0.82 -24.71
N PRO A 290 -6.63 -2.05 -25.26
CA PRO A 290 -6.46 -3.26 -24.48
C PRO A 290 -5.00 -3.42 -24.04
N GLY A 291 -4.79 -3.92 -22.82
CA GLY A 291 -3.43 -4.15 -22.31
C GLY A 291 -2.66 -2.89 -21.91
N MET A 292 -3.31 -1.72 -21.94
CA MET A 292 -2.63 -0.47 -21.63
C MET A 292 -2.69 -0.11 -20.14
N THR A 293 -1.58 0.45 -19.67
CA THR A 293 -1.34 0.92 -18.31
C THR A 293 -1.28 2.44 -18.31
N CYS A 294 -1.69 3.07 -17.22
CA CYS A 294 -1.66 4.53 -17.13
C CYS A 294 -0.20 5.02 -17.07
N GLN A 295 0.17 5.99 -17.89
CA GLN A 295 1.55 6.51 -17.90
C GLN A 295 1.75 7.70 -16.94
N LEU A 296 0.68 8.26 -16.38
CA LEU A 296 0.71 9.43 -15.49
C LEU A 296 0.43 9.09 -14.01
N TYR A 297 0.40 7.79 -13.65
CA TYR A 297 -0.04 7.41 -12.30
C TYR A 297 0.95 7.80 -11.21
N SER A 298 2.25 7.77 -11.49
CA SER A 298 3.28 7.98 -10.47
C SER A 298 3.58 9.45 -10.25
N GLU A 299 4.04 9.76 -9.04
CA GLU A 299 4.33 11.13 -8.64
C GLU A 299 5.46 11.72 -9.48
N ARG A 300 6.52 10.95 -9.71
CA ARG A 300 7.59 11.36 -10.62
C ARG A 300 7.10 11.72 -12.03
N MET A 301 6.15 10.96 -12.59
CA MET A 301 5.60 11.28 -13.91
C MET A 301 4.71 12.52 -13.89
N ARG A 302 4.07 12.82 -12.77
CA ARG A 302 3.32 14.05 -12.58
C ARG A 302 4.23 15.26 -12.47
N MET A 303 5.39 15.13 -11.81
CA MET A 303 6.41 16.18 -11.82
C MET A 303 6.93 16.44 -13.23
N ILE A 304 7.27 15.39 -13.98
CA ILE A 304 7.69 15.51 -15.39
C ILE A 304 6.61 16.17 -16.23
N TRP A 305 5.35 15.82 -16.00
CA TRP A 305 4.19 16.44 -16.66
C TRP A 305 4.09 17.93 -16.30
N ALA A 306 4.16 18.29 -15.03
CA ALA A 306 4.11 19.68 -14.57
C ALA A 306 5.25 20.51 -15.18
N ASP A 307 6.48 19.98 -15.21
CA ASP A 307 7.62 20.63 -15.85
C ASP A 307 7.40 20.85 -17.36
N ALA A 308 6.88 19.83 -18.06
CA ALA A 308 6.59 19.90 -19.49
C ALA A 308 5.45 20.89 -19.80
N VAL A 309 4.44 20.95 -18.95
CA VAL A 309 3.32 21.90 -19.02
C VAL A 309 3.83 23.33 -18.80
N ALA A 310 4.64 23.55 -17.76
CA ALA A 310 5.22 24.87 -17.46
C ALA A 310 6.15 25.39 -18.57
N THR A 311 6.90 24.50 -19.22
CA THR A 311 7.83 24.85 -20.31
C THR A 311 7.21 24.74 -21.71
N SER A 312 5.97 24.22 -21.83
CA SER A 312 5.36 23.82 -23.10
C SER A 312 6.21 22.85 -23.93
N ASP A 313 7.07 22.04 -23.29
CA ASP A 313 7.98 21.12 -23.96
C ASP A 313 7.34 19.72 -24.14
N LYS A 314 6.54 19.61 -25.20
CA LYS A 314 5.95 18.32 -25.61
C LYS A 314 7.01 17.27 -25.95
N ALA A 315 8.14 17.67 -26.52
CA ALA A 315 9.17 16.73 -26.95
C ALA A 315 9.85 16.07 -25.74
N PHE A 316 10.16 16.84 -24.70
CA PHE A 316 10.67 16.34 -23.43
C PHE A 316 9.69 15.34 -22.78
N LEU A 317 8.40 15.67 -22.74
CA LEU A 317 7.39 14.77 -22.19
C LEU A 317 7.32 13.44 -22.96
N LEU A 318 7.28 13.49 -24.29
CA LEU A 318 7.25 12.28 -25.12
C LEU A 318 8.51 11.43 -24.95
N GLN A 319 9.68 12.06 -24.82
CA GLN A 319 10.92 11.35 -24.51
C GLN A 319 10.80 10.59 -23.17
N LYS A 320 10.32 11.25 -22.11
CA LYS A 320 10.17 10.61 -20.79
C LYS A 320 9.12 9.51 -20.76
N LEU A 321 8.01 9.70 -21.46
CA LEU A 321 7.00 8.64 -21.64
C LEU A 321 7.56 7.44 -22.38
N SER A 322 8.37 7.65 -23.42
CA SER A 322 9.06 6.58 -24.16
C SER A 322 10.05 5.82 -23.28
N GLU A 323 10.92 6.54 -22.54
CA GLU A 323 11.87 5.96 -21.59
C GLU A 323 11.15 5.09 -20.54
N ARG A 324 10.06 5.62 -19.97
CA ARG A 324 9.24 4.90 -18.99
C ARG A 324 8.65 3.64 -19.60
N ARG A 325 8.01 3.74 -20.77
CA ARG A 325 7.31 2.62 -21.41
C ARG A 325 8.27 1.48 -21.76
N ALA A 326 9.46 1.81 -22.25
CA ALA A 326 10.50 0.83 -22.52
C ALA A 326 10.94 0.09 -21.24
N LYS A 327 11.12 0.83 -20.14
CA LYS A 327 11.48 0.25 -18.82
C LYS A 327 10.34 -0.58 -18.22
N GLU A 328 9.10 -0.12 -18.33
CA GLU A 328 7.91 -0.83 -17.87
C GLU A 328 7.78 -2.18 -18.61
N THR A 329 7.93 -2.17 -19.93
CA THR A 329 7.84 -3.37 -20.77
C THR A 329 8.93 -4.39 -20.39
N ASN A 330 10.17 -3.93 -20.21
CA ASN A 330 11.27 -4.79 -19.79
C ASN A 330 10.99 -5.41 -18.40
N ARG A 331 10.57 -4.57 -17.44
CA ARG A 331 10.20 -5.03 -16.09
C ARG A 331 9.10 -6.07 -16.14
N GLN A 332 8.01 -5.82 -16.89
CA GLN A 332 6.90 -6.77 -17.01
C GLN A 332 7.37 -8.13 -17.56
N VAL A 333 8.21 -8.12 -18.62
CA VAL A 333 8.77 -9.35 -19.19
C VAL A 333 9.66 -10.09 -18.18
N GLN A 334 10.54 -9.38 -17.47
CA GLN A 334 11.41 -9.97 -16.45
C GLN A 334 10.61 -10.53 -15.27
N THR A 335 9.65 -9.77 -14.74
CA THR A 335 8.76 -10.21 -13.68
C THR A 335 7.95 -11.44 -14.10
N SER A 336 7.42 -11.49 -15.32
CA SER A 336 6.72 -12.67 -15.84
C SER A 336 7.64 -13.90 -15.90
N ARG A 337 8.89 -13.73 -16.36
CA ARG A 337 9.89 -14.82 -16.42
C ARG A 337 10.23 -15.33 -15.02
N LEU A 338 10.55 -14.44 -14.08
CA LEU A 338 10.90 -14.82 -12.71
C LEU A 338 9.72 -15.48 -12.00
N ASN A 339 8.49 -14.99 -12.19
CA ASN A 339 7.29 -15.64 -11.65
C ASN A 339 7.09 -17.05 -12.23
N GLN A 340 7.35 -17.27 -13.51
CA GLN A 340 7.33 -18.61 -14.11
C GLN A 340 8.41 -19.51 -13.48
N SER A 341 9.62 -19.00 -13.28
CA SER A 341 10.69 -19.72 -12.57
C SER A 341 10.30 -20.08 -11.14
N LEU A 342 9.65 -19.19 -10.40
CA LEU A 342 9.16 -19.48 -9.05
C LEU A 342 8.15 -20.63 -9.02
N ILE A 343 7.21 -20.66 -9.98
CA ILE A 343 6.21 -21.73 -10.11
C ILE A 343 6.91 -23.06 -10.42
N GLN A 344 7.88 -23.05 -11.34
CA GLN A 344 8.65 -24.25 -11.70
C GLN A 344 9.48 -24.78 -10.52
N LEU A 345 10.21 -23.91 -9.82
CA LEU A 345 11.02 -24.28 -8.66
C LEU A 345 10.17 -24.78 -7.50
N GLN A 346 8.98 -24.20 -7.29
CA GLN A 346 8.02 -24.70 -6.31
C GLN A 346 7.58 -26.13 -6.65
N GLY A 347 7.19 -26.39 -7.90
CA GLY A 347 6.80 -27.73 -8.35
C GLY A 347 7.95 -28.75 -8.25
N GLN A 348 9.17 -28.35 -8.58
CA GLN A 348 10.36 -29.19 -8.43
C GLN A 348 10.64 -29.55 -6.96
N TYR A 349 10.56 -28.57 -6.06
CA TYR A 349 10.73 -28.79 -4.62
C TYR A 349 9.70 -29.78 -4.08
N GLU A 350 8.42 -29.60 -4.40
CA GLU A 350 7.34 -30.48 -3.94
C GLU A 350 7.54 -31.92 -4.45
N MET A 351 7.89 -32.07 -5.72
CA MET A 351 8.16 -33.37 -6.35
C MET A 351 9.36 -34.08 -5.70
N LEU A 352 10.50 -33.39 -5.54
CA LEU A 352 11.71 -33.96 -4.96
C LEU A 352 11.51 -34.31 -3.48
N ASN A 353 10.80 -33.47 -2.73
CA ASN A 353 10.49 -33.74 -1.34
C ASN A 353 9.59 -34.98 -1.20
N SER A 354 8.56 -35.10 -2.04
CA SER A 354 7.72 -36.31 -2.09
C SER A 354 8.52 -37.56 -2.45
N LEU A 355 9.39 -37.47 -3.46
CA LEU A 355 10.24 -38.59 -3.89
C LEU A 355 11.21 -39.03 -2.78
N SER A 356 11.83 -38.08 -2.06
CA SER A 356 12.71 -38.37 -0.92
C SER A 356 11.96 -39.11 0.20
N MET A 357 10.72 -38.72 0.49
CA MET A 357 9.87 -39.41 1.48
C MET A 357 9.56 -40.84 1.04
N HIS A 358 9.17 -41.05 -0.22
CA HIS A 358 8.93 -42.38 -0.75
C HIS A 358 10.18 -43.27 -0.74
N GLN A 359 11.34 -42.76 -1.17
CA GLN A 359 12.60 -43.50 -1.11
C GLN A 359 12.97 -43.91 0.32
N SER A 360 12.76 -43.02 1.29
CA SER A 360 12.98 -43.33 2.71
C SER A 360 12.06 -44.45 3.18
N GLN A 361 10.79 -44.41 2.79
CA GLN A 361 9.81 -45.44 3.14
C GLN A 361 10.16 -46.79 2.52
N PHE A 362 10.57 -46.82 1.25
CA PHE A 362 11.03 -48.05 0.59
C PHE A 362 12.26 -48.64 1.28
N ALA A 363 13.26 -47.82 1.60
CA ALA A 363 14.46 -48.27 2.32
C ALA A 363 14.12 -48.82 3.72
N MET A 364 13.22 -48.17 4.45
CA MET A 364 12.75 -48.66 5.75
C MET A 364 11.99 -49.99 5.63
N ASN A 365 11.11 -50.12 4.63
CA ASN A 365 10.38 -51.36 4.38
C ASN A 365 11.33 -52.51 4.02
N GLU A 366 12.29 -52.27 3.13
CA GLU A 366 13.30 -53.27 2.75
C GLU A 366 14.17 -53.70 3.95
N TRP A 367 14.63 -52.74 4.74
CA TRP A 367 15.39 -53.04 5.96
C TRP A 367 14.57 -53.85 6.97
N SER A 368 13.29 -53.48 7.17
CA SER A 368 12.37 -54.23 8.05
C SER A 368 12.16 -55.66 7.57
N SER A 369 11.91 -55.86 6.27
CA SER A 369 11.79 -57.18 5.66
C SER A 369 13.06 -58.02 5.83
N ASN A 370 14.23 -57.44 5.59
CA ASN A 370 15.52 -58.12 5.77
C ASN A 370 15.79 -58.47 7.24
N SER A 371 15.42 -57.58 8.17
CA SER A 371 15.54 -57.83 9.61
C SER A 371 14.65 -59.00 10.05
N MET A 372 13.39 -59.04 9.58
CA MET A 372 12.47 -60.15 9.88
C MET A 372 12.99 -61.48 9.32
N ALA A 373 13.51 -61.49 8.09
CA ALA A 373 14.11 -62.68 7.50
C ALA A 373 15.34 -63.17 8.28
N TYR A 374 16.20 -62.25 8.73
CA TYR A 374 17.35 -62.57 9.57
C TYR A 374 16.93 -63.18 10.92
N THR A 375 15.95 -62.57 11.59
CA THR A 375 15.42 -63.09 12.86
C THR A 375 14.80 -64.47 12.67
N ALA A 376 14.02 -64.68 11.62
CA ALA A 376 13.43 -65.99 11.31
C ALA A 376 14.51 -67.07 11.06
N ALA A 377 15.54 -66.76 10.26
CA ALA A 377 16.65 -67.67 10.01
C ALA A 377 17.47 -67.98 11.28
N SER A 378 17.67 -66.97 12.14
CA SER A 378 18.35 -67.15 13.42
C SER A 378 17.57 -68.07 14.37
N ILE A 379 16.24 -67.93 14.41
CA ILE A 379 15.36 -68.82 15.18
C ILE A 379 15.44 -70.27 14.65
N SER A 380 15.44 -70.46 13.32
CA SER A 380 15.60 -71.80 12.72
C SER A 380 16.95 -72.46 13.03
N ASN A 381 18.01 -71.66 13.19
CA ASN A 381 19.36 -72.14 13.54
C ASN A 381 19.56 -72.45 15.04
N MET A 382 18.64 -72.06 15.92
CA MET A 382 18.70 -72.42 17.35
C MET A 382 18.14 -73.83 17.66
N ASN A 383 17.87 -74.65 16.65
CA ASN A 383 17.45 -76.04 16.85
C ASN A 383 18.60 -76.88 17.44
N ILE A 384 18.43 -77.34 18.68
CA ILE A 384 19.44 -77.95 19.58
C ILE A 384 20.07 -79.27 19.05
N PHE A 385 19.62 -79.80 17.91
CA PHE A 385 20.05 -81.11 17.39
C PHE A 385 20.94 -81.08 16.13
N ASN A 386 21.45 -79.92 15.69
CA ASN A 386 22.30 -79.85 14.50
C ASN A 386 23.79 -79.66 14.85
N PRO A 387 24.67 -80.67 14.64
CA PRO A 387 26.04 -80.68 15.18
C PRO A 387 27.08 -79.91 14.34
N ASN A 388 26.69 -79.07 13.38
CA ASN A 388 27.64 -78.41 12.48
C ASN A 388 27.44 -76.87 12.46
N PRO A 389 28.11 -76.09 13.34
CA PRO A 389 27.87 -74.66 13.46
C PRO A 389 28.89 -73.87 12.62
N ARG A 390 28.70 -73.76 11.29
CA ARG A 390 29.63 -72.98 10.45
C ARG A 390 29.02 -72.19 9.29
N VAL A 391 27.80 -71.68 9.43
CA VAL A 391 27.37 -70.57 8.57
C VAL A 391 26.75 -69.50 9.46
N MET A 392 27.58 -68.54 9.88
CA MET A 392 27.08 -67.29 10.46
C MET A 392 26.12 -66.68 9.43
N PRO A 393 24.86 -66.38 9.78
CA PRO A 393 23.97 -65.70 8.87
C PRO A 393 24.64 -64.38 8.45
N ALA A 394 24.64 -64.11 7.14
CA ALA A 394 25.30 -62.94 6.57
C ALA A 394 24.92 -61.67 7.35
N LEU A 395 25.90 -60.82 7.67
CA LEU A 395 25.72 -59.57 8.41
C LEU A 395 24.52 -58.80 7.86
N GLN A 396 23.60 -58.39 8.74
CA GLN A 396 22.45 -57.58 8.37
C GLN A 396 22.93 -56.34 7.60
N LYS A 397 22.46 -56.16 6.37
CA LYS A 397 22.83 -54.99 5.56
C LYS A 397 22.34 -53.73 6.30
N PRO A 398 23.21 -52.71 6.48
CA PRO A 398 22.81 -51.46 7.11
C PRO A 398 21.74 -50.75 6.26
N LEU A 399 20.86 -49.99 6.92
CA LEU A 399 19.86 -49.16 6.26
C LEU A 399 20.55 -48.13 5.36
N ASP A 400 20.32 -48.21 4.05
CA ASP A 400 20.87 -47.25 3.08
C ASP A 400 19.85 -46.17 2.74
N LEU A 401 20.09 -44.96 3.26
CA LEU A 401 19.31 -43.75 2.94
C LEU A 401 20.07 -42.80 1.99
N SER A 402 21.10 -43.27 1.29
CA SER A 402 21.90 -42.43 0.39
C SER A 402 21.06 -41.77 -0.71
N GLN A 403 20.19 -42.53 -1.38
CA GLN A 403 19.30 -42.00 -2.42
C GLN A 403 18.34 -40.94 -1.87
N SER A 404 17.67 -41.24 -0.75
CA SER A 404 16.76 -40.29 -0.09
C SER A 404 17.48 -38.99 0.30
N ARG A 405 18.69 -39.09 0.88
CA ARG A 405 19.52 -37.92 1.25
C ARG A 405 19.91 -37.10 0.03
N ASN A 406 20.30 -37.75 -1.07
CA ASN A 406 20.64 -37.05 -2.31
C ASN A 406 19.43 -36.29 -2.87
N THR A 407 18.25 -36.92 -2.90
CA THR A 407 17.01 -36.29 -3.36
C THR A 407 16.59 -35.14 -2.44
N SER A 408 16.74 -35.30 -1.12
CA SER A 408 16.49 -34.24 -0.14
C SER A 408 17.43 -33.04 -0.33
N ASN A 409 18.71 -33.29 -0.57
CA ASN A 409 19.68 -32.23 -0.88
C ASN A 409 19.31 -31.49 -2.18
N GLN A 410 18.83 -32.19 -3.21
CA GLN A 410 18.33 -31.56 -4.44
C GLN A 410 17.10 -30.69 -4.19
N ALA A 411 16.14 -31.17 -3.38
CA ALA A 411 14.99 -30.36 -2.98
C ALA A 411 15.45 -29.07 -2.29
N MET A 412 16.48 -29.16 -1.43
CA MET A 412 17.00 -27.99 -0.74
C MET A 412 17.70 -26.98 -1.65
N MET A 413 18.41 -27.45 -2.67
CA MET A 413 18.97 -26.57 -3.71
C MET A 413 17.86 -25.83 -4.48
N ALA A 414 16.77 -26.50 -4.84
CA ALA A 414 15.62 -25.86 -5.50
C ALA A 414 14.99 -24.76 -4.63
N LEU A 415 14.90 -24.99 -3.31
CA LEU A 415 14.39 -23.98 -2.38
C LEU A 415 15.34 -22.77 -2.24
N GLN A 416 16.65 -23.01 -2.20
CA GLN A 416 17.65 -21.92 -2.19
C GLN A 416 17.58 -21.08 -3.45
N GLU A 417 17.47 -21.70 -4.62
CA GLU A 417 17.32 -21.00 -5.89
C GLU A 417 16.02 -20.18 -5.93
N LYS A 418 14.92 -20.73 -5.39
CA LYS A 418 13.67 -19.98 -5.23
C LYS A 418 13.88 -18.70 -4.39
N GLY A 419 14.70 -18.78 -3.33
CA GLY A 419 15.10 -17.63 -2.52
C GLY A 419 15.80 -16.55 -3.34
N ARG A 420 16.75 -16.94 -4.19
CA ARG A 420 17.46 -16.00 -5.09
C ARG A 420 16.51 -15.31 -6.08
N VAL A 421 15.58 -16.06 -6.66
CA VAL A 421 14.58 -15.50 -7.59
C VAL A 421 13.69 -14.45 -6.89
N TYR A 422 13.35 -14.65 -5.62
CA TYR A 422 12.63 -13.63 -4.84
C TYR A 422 13.47 -12.36 -4.62
N GLU A 423 14.78 -12.49 -4.35
CA GLU A 423 15.67 -11.34 -4.20
C GLU A 423 15.79 -10.53 -5.51
N GLU A 424 15.86 -11.23 -6.66
CA GLU A 424 15.85 -10.59 -7.97
C GLU A 424 14.54 -9.84 -8.24
N LEU A 425 13.38 -10.45 -7.92
CA LEU A 425 12.08 -9.77 -8.02
C LEU A 425 12.02 -8.51 -7.16
N ASN A 426 12.48 -8.59 -5.91
CA ASN A 426 12.53 -7.44 -5.00
C ASN A 426 13.45 -6.33 -5.53
N THR A 427 14.57 -6.71 -6.14
CA THR A 427 15.52 -5.77 -6.74
C THR A 427 14.88 -5.04 -7.93
N LEU A 428 14.19 -5.76 -8.81
CA LEU A 428 13.46 -5.16 -9.94
C LEU A 428 12.34 -4.21 -9.47
N GLU A 429 11.60 -4.57 -8.43
CA GLU A 429 10.57 -3.71 -7.86
C GLU A 429 11.18 -2.44 -7.24
N TRP A 430 12.30 -2.59 -6.53
CA TRP A 430 13.02 -1.47 -5.93
C TRP A 430 13.59 -0.52 -6.98
N GLU A 431 14.21 -1.03 -8.05
CA GLU A 431 14.72 -0.21 -9.14
C GLU A 431 13.59 0.56 -9.83
N TRP A 432 12.46 -0.11 -10.08
CA TRP A 432 11.30 0.55 -10.64
C TRP A 432 10.82 1.70 -9.76
N LYS A 433 10.61 1.43 -8.47
CA LYS A 433 10.19 2.44 -7.50
C LYS A 433 11.15 3.62 -7.49
N ARG A 434 12.45 3.35 -7.37
CA ARG A 434 13.49 4.38 -7.30
C ARG A 434 13.51 5.32 -8.51
N TYR A 435 13.28 4.79 -9.72
CA TYR A 435 13.43 5.57 -10.95
C TYR A 435 12.13 6.12 -11.52
N TRP A 436 10.98 5.56 -11.15
CA TRP A 436 9.72 5.79 -11.86
C TRP A 436 8.50 5.98 -10.97
N GLU A 437 8.60 5.74 -9.66
CA GLU A 437 7.55 6.05 -8.67
C GLU A 437 7.98 7.20 -7.77
#